data_AF-A0A1Q3JS10-F1
#
_entry.id   AF-A0A1Q3JS10-F1
#
_cell.length_a   1.000
_cell.length_b   1.000
_cell.length_c   1.000
_cell.angle_alpha   90.00
_cell.angle_beta   90.00
_cell.angle_gamma   90.00
#
_symmetry.space_group_name_H-M   'P 1'
#
loop_
_entity.id
_entity.type
_entity.pdbx_description
1 polymer ?
#
loop_
_entity_poly.entity_id
_entity_poly.type
_entity_poly.pdbx_seq_one_letter_code
_entity_poly.pdbx_strand_id
1 'polypeptide(L)'
;MVLRCSQMQPPGADDGGETPELHRQTFPASFRTQIAELTEGGRNIEDLAASFPALLFALATDYATPERRRVALDAILAGKKLKAVAQLLGLPFWLRRLPPAALTGPLPVLPDDPDFALTAVPALPRQPEAMLPWLDFISLADRLAGRDVALWFARHHRLTPPVAANAEALWTLAWAFYAKHPDTLAGRIQRRSWTPRTGPRSARDETANWRKRIEGLLALGTGFPDTWFANGTAMGYEFIALKGPEDLFAECASMRNCLDLYALRLGHMRSRLFSVRARGKSIATLELGLRNDEVGVP
;
A
#
# COMPACT_ATOMS: atom_id res chain seq x y z
N MET A 1 -64.10 39.81 -7.81
CA MET A 1 -63.03 40.31 -6.90
C MET A 1 -62.75 39.19 -5.90
N VAL A 2 -61.74 38.39 -6.17
CA VAL A 2 -61.43 37.14 -5.44
C VAL A 2 -60.46 37.48 -4.31
N LEU A 3 -60.91 37.38 -3.07
CA LEU A 3 -60.07 37.52 -1.89
C LEU A 3 -59.47 36.15 -1.52
N ARG A 4 -58.13 36.13 -1.49
CA ARG A 4 -57.26 35.05 -0.98
C ARG A 4 -57.21 35.05 0.56
N CYS A 5 -56.58 33.99 1.08
CA CYS A 5 -56.25 33.64 2.47
C CYS A 5 -57.31 32.73 3.13
N SER A 6 -56.99 31.54 3.65
CA SER A 6 -55.74 31.14 4.33
C SER A 6 -55.48 29.64 4.14
N GLN A 7 -54.25 29.27 3.73
CA GLN A 7 -53.74 27.92 3.94
C GLN A 7 -53.17 27.84 5.36
N MET A 8 -53.68 26.91 6.16
CA MET A 8 -53.03 26.46 7.38
C MET A 8 -51.77 25.69 7.02
N GLN A 9 -50.66 26.11 7.61
CA GLN A 9 -49.35 25.48 7.49
C GLN A 9 -49.16 24.55 8.71
N PRO A 10 -48.89 23.25 8.54
CA PRO A 10 -48.50 22.41 9.67
C PRO A 10 -47.06 22.72 10.09
N PRO A 11 -46.73 22.65 11.40
CA PRO A 11 -45.42 23.02 11.91
C PRO A 11 -44.42 21.87 11.75
N GLY A 12 -43.17 22.22 11.39
CA GLY A 12 -42.04 21.30 11.43
C GLY A 12 -41.44 20.94 10.08
N ALA A 13 -41.10 21.93 9.25
CA ALA A 13 -40.11 21.77 8.20
C ALA A 13 -38.82 22.49 8.66
N ASP A 14 -38.11 21.84 9.58
CA ASP A 14 -36.73 22.17 9.91
C ASP A 14 -35.88 20.93 9.56
N ASP A 15 -35.78 20.64 8.27
CA ASP A 15 -34.82 19.70 7.71
C ASP A 15 -33.72 20.54 7.03
N GLY A 16 -32.72 20.95 7.82
CA GLY A 16 -31.45 21.49 7.33
C GLY A 16 -30.59 20.44 6.61
N GLY A 17 -31.20 19.57 5.81
CA GLY A 17 -30.53 18.63 4.93
C GLY A 17 -30.24 19.29 3.60
N GLU A 18 -28.97 19.37 3.21
CA GLU A 18 -28.56 19.82 1.87
C GLU A 18 -29.36 19.05 0.79
N THR A 19 -29.85 19.74 -0.23
CA THR A 19 -30.66 19.10 -1.28
C THR A 19 -29.80 18.15 -2.12
N PRO A 20 -30.37 17.08 -2.72
CA PRO A 20 -29.64 16.18 -3.62
C PRO A 20 -28.89 16.91 -4.75
N GLU A 21 -29.44 18.04 -5.22
CA GLU A 21 -28.82 18.93 -6.20
C GLU A 21 -27.48 19.53 -5.71
N LEU A 22 -27.39 19.94 -4.43
CA LEU A 22 -26.17 20.45 -3.81
C LEU A 22 -25.08 19.35 -3.74
N HIS A 23 -25.48 18.13 -3.42
CA HIS A 23 -24.55 16.99 -3.41
C HIS A 23 -24.03 16.63 -4.82
N ARG A 24 -24.85 16.76 -5.86
CA ARG A 24 -24.42 16.59 -7.27
C ARG A 24 -23.31 17.57 -7.65
N GLN A 25 -23.40 18.81 -7.20
CA GLN A 25 -22.36 19.83 -7.46
C GLN A 25 -21.06 19.57 -6.69
N THR A 26 -21.12 18.79 -5.61
CA THR A 26 -19.95 18.44 -4.78
C THR A 26 -19.08 17.35 -5.43
N PHE A 27 -19.62 16.60 -6.41
CA PHE A 27 -18.79 15.69 -7.20
C PHE A 27 -17.69 16.44 -7.98
N PRO A 28 -16.54 15.80 -8.25
CA PRO A 28 -15.49 16.39 -9.05
C PRO A 28 -15.95 16.74 -10.47
N ALA A 29 -15.48 17.86 -10.99
CA ALA A 29 -15.96 18.45 -12.25
C ALA A 29 -15.92 17.48 -13.44
N SER A 30 -14.92 16.59 -13.48
CA SER A 30 -14.75 15.58 -14.53
C SER A 30 -15.89 14.56 -14.63
N PHE A 31 -16.66 14.35 -13.56
CA PHE A 31 -17.73 13.34 -13.51
C PHE A 31 -19.14 13.95 -13.42
N ARG A 32 -19.27 15.28 -13.26
CA ARG A 32 -20.56 15.94 -13.08
C ARG A 32 -21.52 15.72 -14.24
N THR A 33 -21.04 15.74 -15.48
CA THR A 33 -21.87 15.54 -16.67
C THR A 33 -22.48 14.13 -16.68
N GLN A 34 -21.67 13.09 -16.51
CA GLN A 34 -22.12 11.69 -16.48
C GLN A 34 -23.11 11.43 -15.35
N ILE A 35 -22.84 12.02 -14.18
CA ILE A 35 -23.75 11.93 -13.03
C ILE A 35 -25.05 12.65 -13.33
N ALA A 36 -24.99 13.83 -13.97
CA ALA A 36 -26.18 14.59 -14.30
C ALA A 36 -27.08 13.84 -15.29
N GLU A 37 -26.53 13.32 -16.37
CA GLU A 37 -27.22 12.49 -17.37
C GLU A 37 -27.92 11.29 -16.70
N LEU A 38 -27.25 10.62 -15.76
CA LEU A 38 -27.84 9.46 -15.08
C LEU A 38 -28.99 9.86 -14.14
N THR A 39 -28.86 10.98 -13.43
CA THR A 39 -29.89 11.46 -12.49
C THR A 39 -31.16 11.99 -13.16
N GLU A 40 -31.11 12.35 -14.45
CA GLU A 40 -32.32 12.66 -15.24
C GLU A 40 -33.28 11.46 -15.33
N GLY A 41 -32.79 10.24 -15.10
CA GLY A 41 -33.57 9.01 -15.07
C GLY A 41 -34.56 8.86 -13.90
N GLY A 42 -34.55 9.79 -12.93
CA GLY A 42 -35.60 9.89 -11.90
C GLY A 42 -35.11 10.20 -10.49
N ARG A 43 -36.02 10.69 -9.65
CA ARG A 43 -35.72 11.16 -8.28
C ARG A 43 -35.03 10.10 -7.40
N ASN A 44 -35.40 8.83 -7.55
CA ASN A 44 -34.79 7.72 -6.80
C ASN A 44 -33.27 7.59 -7.06
N ILE A 45 -32.82 7.97 -8.27
CA ILE A 45 -31.41 7.94 -8.66
C ILE A 45 -30.71 9.18 -8.12
N GLU A 46 -31.36 10.34 -8.19
CA GLU A 46 -30.84 11.59 -7.64
C GLU A 46 -30.63 11.53 -6.12
N ASP A 47 -31.54 10.87 -5.38
CA ASP A 47 -31.42 10.66 -3.94
C ASP A 47 -30.16 9.83 -3.55
N LEU A 48 -29.55 9.11 -4.50
CA LEU A 48 -28.27 8.42 -4.28
C LEU A 48 -27.11 9.40 -4.05
N ALA A 49 -27.19 10.62 -4.56
CA ALA A 49 -26.16 11.64 -4.35
C ALA A 49 -25.99 11.97 -2.86
N ALA A 50 -27.06 11.87 -2.06
CA ALA A 50 -27.04 12.07 -0.61
C ALA A 50 -26.84 10.74 0.15
N SER A 51 -27.54 9.68 -0.26
CA SER A 51 -27.65 8.45 0.52
C SER A 51 -26.53 7.43 0.28
N PHE A 52 -25.98 7.38 -0.93
CA PHE A 52 -24.90 6.48 -1.32
C PHE A 52 -24.12 7.02 -2.54
N PRO A 53 -23.28 8.07 -2.36
CA PRO A 53 -22.57 8.73 -3.46
C PRO A 53 -21.72 7.79 -4.32
N ALA A 54 -21.03 6.83 -3.70
CA ALA A 54 -20.20 5.86 -4.42
C ALA A 54 -21.02 4.91 -5.31
N LEU A 55 -22.28 4.61 -4.95
CA LEU A 55 -23.17 3.80 -5.78
C LEU A 55 -23.61 4.59 -7.03
N LEU A 56 -24.00 5.85 -6.86
CA LEU A 56 -24.31 6.74 -7.99
C LEU A 56 -23.12 6.85 -8.95
N PHE A 57 -21.92 7.05 -8.40
CA PHE A 57 -20.69 7.14 -9.17
C PHE A 57 -20.36 5.83 -9.92
N ALA A 58 -20.52 4.68 -9.27
CA ALA A 58 -20.31 3.37 -9.90
C ALA A 58 -21.29 3.08 -11.05
N LEU A 59 -22.50 3.64 -10.99
CA LEU A 59 -23.50 3.55 -12.07
C LEU A 59 -23.19 4.50 -13.23
N ALA A 60 -22.71 5.70 -12.93
CA ALA A 60 -22.39 6.73 -13.93
C ALA A 60 -21.06 6.49 -14.65
N THR A 61 -20.18 5.64 -14.09
CA THR A 61 -18.84 5.34 -14.62
C THR A 61 -18.70 3.88 -15.00
N ASP A 62 -17.60 3.50 -15.65
CA ASP A 62 -17.34 2.12 -16.10
C ASP A 62 -16.82 1.19 -14.98
N TYR A 63 -17.30 1.39 -13.76
CA TYR A 63 -16.93 0.55 -12.61
C TYR A 63 -17.35 -0.92 -12.81
N ALA A 64 -18.53 -1.14 -13.39
CA ALA A 64 -19.08 -2.47 -13.65
C ALA A 64 -19.44 -2.63 -15.13
N THR A 65 -19.65 -3.89 -15.56
CA THR A 65 -20.10 -4.17 -16.93
C THR A 65 -21.45 -3.48 -17.22
N PRO A 66 -21.72 -3.07 -18.47
CA PRO A 66 -22.98 -2.44 -18.83
C PRO A 66 -24.22 -3.23 -18.38
N GLU A 67 -24.18 -4.56 -18.48
CA GLU A 67 -25.28 -5.42 -18.06
C GLU A 67 -25.50 -5.38 -16.54
N ARG A 68 -24.43 -5.40 -15.72
CA ARG A 68 -24.57 -5.28 -14.26
C ARG A 68 -25.10 -3.91 -13.86
N ARG A 69 -24.68 -2.84 -14.55
CA ARG A 69 -25.22 -1.49 -14.34
C ARG A 69 -26.71 -1.43 -14.65
N ARG A 70 -27.14 -2.00 -15.78
CA ARG A 70 -28.55 -2.07 -16.18
C ARG A 70 -29.41 -2.79 -15.14
N VAL A 71 -28.98 -4.00 -14.72
CA VAL A 71 -29.70 -4.78 -13.69
C VAL A 71 -29.77 -4.05 -12.35
N ALA A 72 -28.72 -3.32 -11.97
CA ALA A 72 -28.71 -2.51 -10.75
C ALA A 72 -29.67 -1.30 -10.84
N LEU A 73 -29.74 -0.63 -12.00
CA LEU A 73 -30.69 0.46 -12.25
C LEU A 73 -32.14 -0.04 -12.18
N ASP A 74 -32.45 -1.15 -12.84
CA ASP A 74 -33.78 -1.77 -12.79
C ASP A 74 -34.17 -2.10 -11.32
N ALA A 75 -33.22 -2.58 -10.52
CA ALA A 75 -33.44 -2.86 -9.11
C ALA A 75 -33.70 -1.59 -8.27
N ILE A 76 -33.03 -0.47 -8.57
CA ILE A 76 -33.27 0.83 -7.90
C ILE A 76 -34.68 1.34 -8.25
N LEU A 77 -35.04 1.31 -9.53
CA LEU A 77 -36.36 1.74 -9.98
C LEU A 77 -37.48 0.87 -9.40
N ALA A 78 -37.23 -0.43 -9.19
CA ALA A 78 -38.14 -1.34 -8.50
C ALA A 78 -38.14 -1.19 -6.96
N GLY A 79 -37.44 -0.20 -6.40
CA GLY A 79 -37.44 0.09 -4.96
C GLY A 79 -36.71 -0.95 -4.09
N LYS A 80 -35.75 -1.70 -4.66
CA LYS A 80 -34.96 -2.67 -3.89
C LYS A 80 -34.06 -1.96 -2.87
N LYS A 81 -33.69 -2.68 -1.79
CA LYS A 81 -32.79 -2.16 -0.75
C LYS A 81 -31.41 -1.86 -1.34
N LEU A 82 -30.82 -0.71 -0.99
CA LEU A 82 -29.52 -0.26 -1.49
C LEU A 82 -28.38 -1.27 -1.29
N LYS A 83 -28.38 -2.01 -0.17
CA LYS A 83 -27.37 -3.07 0.06
C LYS A 83 -27.41 -4.17 -1.00
N ALA A 84 -28.61 -4.58 -1.43
CA ALA A 84 -28.77 -5.58 -2.49
C ALA A 84 -28.33 -5.02 -3.86
N VAL A 85 -28.63 -3.74 -4.13
CA VAL A 85 -28.18 -3.06 -5.36
C VAL A 85 -26.65 -2.98 -5.42
N ALA A 86 -26.00 -2.58 -4.32
CA ALA A 86 -24.55 -2.51 -4.24
C ALA A 86 -23.89 -3.88 -4.50
N GLN A 87 -24.49 -4.96 -3.98
CA GLN A 87 -24.03 -6.32 -4.22
C GLN A 87 -24.09 -6.72 -5.71
N LEU A 88 -25.10 -6.28 -6.47
CA LEU A 88 -25.20 -6.53 -7.92
C LEU A 88 -24.01 -5.92 -8.69
N LEU A 89 -23.50 -4.79 -8.22
CA LEU A 89 -22.31 -4.15 -8.79
C LEU A 89 -21.00 -4.69 -8.22
N GLY A 90 -21.04 -5.52 -7.16
CA GLY A 90 -19.85 -5.91 -6.40
C GLY A 90 -19.23 -4.72 -5.67
N LEU A 91 -20.04 -3.76 -5.24
CA LEU A 91 -19.61 -2.57 -4.50
C LEU A 91 -19.80 -2.80 -2.99
N PRO A 92 -18.74 -2.77 -2.18
CA PRO A 92 -18.89 -2.93 -0.73
C PRO A 92 -19.80 -1.84 -0.12
N PHE A 93 -20.79 -2.27 0.66
CA PHE A 93 -21.83 -1.37 1.17
C PHE A 93 -21.29 -0.24 2.06
N TRP A 94 -20.14 -0.45 2.71
CA TRP A 94 -19.52 0.55 3.58
C TRP A 94 -19.00 1.77 2.82
N LEU A 95 -18.82 1.70 1.50
CA LEU A 95 -18.45 2.84 0.64
C LEU A 95 -19.52 3.94 0.61
N ARG A 96 -20.72 3.68 1.15
CA ARG A 96 -21.75 4.70 1.38
C ARG A 96 -21.29 5.84 2.31
N ARG A 97 -20.19 5.64 3.04
CA ARG A 97 -19.58 6.65 3.92
C ARG A 97 -18.70 7.66 3.16
N LEU A 98 -18.39 7.40 1.89
CA LEU A 98 -17.61 8.33 1.09
C LEU A 98 -18.48 9.53 0.69
N PRO A 99 -18.01 10.77 0.92
CA PRO A 99 -18.68 11.95 0.40
C PRO A 99 -18.49 12.04 -1.13
N PRO A 100 -19.38 12.75 -1.86
CA PRO A 100 -19.23 12.99 -3.30
C PRO A 100 -17.84 13.52 -3.70
N ALA A 101 -17.28 14.45 -2.91
CA ALA A 101 -15.98 15.07 -3.15
C ALA A 101 -14.80 14.08 -3.14
N ALA A 102 -14.95 12.90 -2.53
CA ALA A 102 -13.90 11.89 -2.48
C ALA A 102 -13.75 11.10 -3.79
N LEU A 103 -14.72 11.16 -4.69
CA LEU A 103 -14.82 10.30 -5.88
C LEU A 103 -14.09 10.95 -7.06
N THR A 104 -12.77 11.11 -6.92
CA THR A 104 -11.90 11.86 -7.84
C THR A 104 -11.37 11.06 -9.04
N GLY A 105 -11.71 9.77 -9.13
CA GLY A 105 -11.19 8.85 -10.14
C GLY A 105 -11.92 7.49 -10.11
N PRO A 106 -11.43 6.50 -10.88
CA PRO A 106 -12.01 5.16 -10.90
C PRO A 106 -12.05 4.53 -9.51
N LEU A 107 -13.17 3.91 -9.14
CA LEU A 107 -13.29 3.19 -7.88
C LEU A 107 -12.50 1.87 -7.94
N PRO A 108 -11.62 1.58 -6.96
CA PRO A 108 -10.93 0.31 -6.91
C PRO A 108 -11.89 -0.82 -6.53
N VAL A 109 -11.58 -2.03 -6.99
CA VAL A 109 -12.25 -3.24 -6.49
C VAL A 109 -11.74 -3.50 -5.07
N LEU A 110 -12.65 -3.40 -4.11
CA LEU A 110 -12.36 -3.62 -2.69
C LEU A 110 -13.06 -4.89 -2.20
N PRO A 111 -12.50 -5.55 -1.18
CA PRO A 111 -13.15 -6.70 -0.59
C PRO A 111 -14.49 -6.36 0.03
N ASP A 112 -15.52 -7.12 -0.34
CA ASP A 112 -16.83 -7.09 0.31
C ASP A 112 -16.86 -8.05 1.51
N ASP A 113 -16.11 -7.67 2.55
CA ASP A 113 -15.89 -8.48 3.74
C ASP A 113 -16.23 -7.67 5.01
N PRO A 114 -17.05 -8.20 5.94
CA PRO A 114 -17.42 -7.50 7.17
C PRO A 114 -16.23 -7.07 8.03
N ASP A 115 -15.20 -7.92 8.16
CA ASP A 115 -14.02 -7.62 9.00
C ASP A 115 -13.19 -6.50 8.38
N PHE A 116 -13.08 -6.49 7.06
CA PHE A 116 -12.48 -5.38 6.33
C PHE A 116 -13.24 -4.08 6.56
N ALA A 117 -14.57 -4.10 6.46
CA ALA A 117 -15.39 -2.90 6.70
C ALA A 117 -15.22 -2.36 8.13
N LEU A 118 -15.20 -3.23 9.13
CA LEU A 118 -15.01 -2.86 10.55
C LEU A 118 -13.68 -2.16 10.80
N THR A 119 -12.64 -2.51 10.04
CA THR A 119 -11.30 -1.92 10.20
C THR A 119 -11.08 -0.71 9.29
N ALA A 120 -11.55 -0.77 8.06
CA ALA A 120 -11.33 0.27 7.04
C ALA A 120 -12.17 1.53 7.31
N VAL A 121 -13.43 1.38 7.71
CA VAL A 121 -14.34 2.53 7.91
C VAL A 121 -13.82 3.51 8.98
N PRO A 122 -13.42 3.06 10.20
CA PRO A 122 -12.87 3.98 11.20
C PRO A 122 -11.52 4.60 10.79
N ALA A 123 -10.84 3.98 9.83
CA ALA A 123 -9.53 4.39 9.36
C ALA A 123 -9.56 5.30 8.12
N LEU A 124 -10.75 5.60 7.60
CA LEU A 124 -10.92 6.50 6.46
C LEU A 124 -10.22 7.85 6.72
N PRO A 125 -9.46 8.38 5.74
CA PRO A 125 -8.91 9.73 5.81
C PRO A 125 -10.01 10.77 6.06
N ARG A 126 -9.72 11.82 6.82
CA ARG A 126 -10.68 12.92 7.06
C ARG A 126 -10.85 13.84 5.85
N GLN A 127 -9.80 13.94 5.03
CA GLN A 127 -9.75 14.76 3.83
C GLN A 127 -10.31 13.96 2.64
N PRO A 128 -11.40 14.42 1.99
CA PRO A 128 -12.00 13.71 0.85
C PRO A 128 -11.00 13.39 -0.27
N GLU A 129 -10.10 14.32 -0.59
CA GLU A 129 -9.08 14.19 -1.62
C GLU A 129 -8.07 13.06 -1.37
N ALA A 130 -7.91 12.64 -0.11
CA ALA A 130 -7.02 11.56 0.29
C ALA A 130 -7.72 10.19 0.32
N MET A 131 -9.06 10.14 0.31
CA MET A 131 -9.81 8.88 0.48
C MET A 131 -9.63 7.93 -0.70
N LEU A 132 -9.80 8.39 -1.94
CA LEU A 132 -9.68 7.50 -3.09
C LEU A 132 -8.26 6.96 -3.30
N PRO A 133 -7.19 7.78 -3.25
CA PRO A 133 -5.82 7.25 -3.28
C PRO A 133 -5.53 6.25 -2.13
N TRP A 134 -6.09 6.49 -0.95
CA TRP A 134 -5.98 5.56 0.17
C TRP A 134 -6.69 4.22 -0.11
N LEU A 135 -7.89 4.25 -0.70
CA LEU A 135 -8.62 3.04 -1.12
C LEU A 135 -7.85 2.26 -2.18
N ASP A 136 -7.28 2.96 -3.17
CA ASP A 136 -6.46 2.35 -4.23
C ASP A 136 -5.25 1.63 -3.64
N PHE A 137 -4.56 2.25 -2.68
CA PHE A 137 -3.41 1.63 -2.04
C PHE A 137 -3.79 0.37 -1.27
N ILE A 138 -4.89 0.40 -0.52
CA ILE A 138 -5.29 -0.74 0.30
C ILE A 138 -5.80 -1.87 -0.59
N SER A 139 -6.52 -1.57 -1.68
CA SER A 139 -6.88 -2.55 -2.70
C SER A 139 -5.63 -3.18 -3.33
N LEU A 140 -4.62 -2.38 -3.68
CA LEU A 140 -3.33 -2.87 -4.16
C LEU A 140 -2.64 -3.78 -3.12
N ALA A 141 -2.60 -3.35 -1.85
CA ALA A 141 -1.98 -4.12 -0.77
C ALA A 141 -2.69 -5.46 -0.53
N ASP A 142 -4.03 -5.50 -0.59
CA ASP A 142 -4.81 -6.73 -0.46
C ASP A 142 -4.51 -7.69 -1.62
N ARG A 143 -4.48 -7.18 -2.86
CA ARG A 143 -4.18 -7.99 -4.05
C ARG A 143 -2.76 -8.54 -4.06
N LEU A 144 -1.77 -7.74 -3.65
CA LEU A 144 -0.37 -8.15 -3.70
C LEU A 144 0.04 -8.99 -2.50
N ALA A 145 -0.24 -8.50 -1.28
CA ALA A 145 0.31 -9.06 -0.05
C ALA A 145 -0.76 -9.64 0.89
N GLY A 146 -2.03 -9.58 0.50
CA GLY A 146 -3.15 -10.17 1.25
C GLY A 146 -3.73 -9.28 2.35
N ARG A 147 -4.84 -9.77 2.92
CA ARG A 147 -5.74 -9.06 3.82
C ARG A 147 -5.05 -8.40 5.02
N ASP A 148 -4.24 -9.14 5.76
CA ASP A 148 -3.62 -8.63 6.99
C ASP A 148 -2.73 -7.41 6.72
N VAL A 149 -2.04 -7.39 5.57
CA VAL A 149 -1.16 -6.30 5.16
C VAL A 149 -2.00 -5.08 4.79
N ALA A 150 -3.07 -5.29 4.01
CA ALA A 150 -4.02 -4.24 3.66
C ALA A 150 -4.63 -3.56 4.90
N LEU A 151 -5.10 -4.36 5.87
CA LEU A 151 -5.67 -3.85 7.12
C LEU A 151 -4.64 -3.21 8.04
N TRP A 152 -3.38 -3.65 7.97
CA TRP A 152 -2.29 -2.98 8.67
C TRP A 152 -2.03 -1.59 8.08
N PHE A 153 -1.97 -1.45 6.75
CA PHE A 153 -1.83 -0.15 6.10
C PHE A 153 -3.02 0.77 6.35
N ALA A 154 -4.25 0.23 6.29
CA ALA A 154 -5.47 0.98 6.60
C ALA A 154 -5.37 1.71 7.94
N ARG A 155 -4.95 1.00 9.00
CA ARG A 155 -4.80 1.54 10.36
C ARG A 155 -3.71 2.60 10.51
N HIS A 156 -2.74 2.65 9.60
CA HIS A 156 -1.57 3.52 9.70
C HIS A 156 -1.53 4.54 8.57
N HIS A 157 -2.56 5.40 8.47
CA HIS A 157 -2.76 6.37 7.39
C HIS A 157 -1.52 7.21 7.01
N ARG A 158 -0.60 7.50 7.95
CA ARG A 158 0.66 8.21 7.68
C ARG A 158 1.61 7.46 6.74
N LEU A 159 1.43 6.15 6.59
CA LEU A 159 2.16 5.29 5.67
C LEU A 159 1.42 5.07 4.34
N THR A 160 0.17 5.53 4.23
CA THR A 160 -0.65 5.48 3.01
C THR A 160 -1.06 6.88 2.54
N PRO A 161 -0.12 7.80 2.28
CA PRO A 161 -0.43 9.04 1.57
C PRO A 161 -0.72 8.75 0.09
N PRO A 162 -1.26 9.74 -0.65
CA PRO A 162 -1.69 9.56 -2.04
C PRO A 162 -0.63 8.90 -2.94
N VAL A 163 -1.06 7.86 -3.66
CA VAL A 163 -0.25 6.74 -4.19
C VAL A 163 0.69 7.11 -5.33
N ALA A 164 0.66 8.34 -5.85
CA ALA A 164 1.52 8.67 -6.99
C ALA A 164 3.03 8.70 -6.65
N ALA A 165 3.45 8.86 -5.38
CA ALA A 165 4.87 9.08 -5.07
C ALA A 165 5.40 8.55 -3.74
N ASN A 166 4.65 7.73 -2.97
CA ASN A 166 5.20 7.24 -1.70
C ASN A 166 6.01 5.96 -1.86
N ALA A 167 7.25 6.11 -2.30
CA ALA A 167 8.22 5.02 -2.38
C ALA A 167 8.35 4.24 -1.05
N GLU A 168 8.24 4.90 0.10
CA GLU A 168 8.34 4.24 1.41
C GLU A 168 7.21 3.23 1.64
N ALA A 169 5.98 3.60 1.26
CA ALA A 169 4.82 2.71 1.35
C ALA A 169 4.97 1.50 0.44
N LEU A 170 5.42 1.71 -0.79
CA LEU A 170 5.66 0.65 -1.77
C LEU A 170 6.78 -0.29 -1.32
N TRP A 171 7.89 0.25 -0.79
CA TRP A 171 8.95 -0.58 -0.21
C TRP A 171 8.47 -1.38 1.00
N THR A 172 7.63 -0.79 1.85
CA THR A 172 7.05 -1.49 3.00
C THR A 172 6.08 -2.59 2.56
N LEU A 173 5.29 -2.34 1.51
CA LEU A 173 4.41 -3.33 0.91
C LEU A 173 5.21 -4.48 0.28
N ALA A 174 6.27 -4.17 -0.45
CA ALA A 174 7.17 -5.17 -1.02
C ALA A 174 7.85 -6.00 0.08
N TRP A 175 8.31 -5.38 1.16
CA TRP A 175 8.88 -6.09 2.31
C TRP A 175 7.84 -7.03 2.94
N ALA A 176 6.60 -6.58 3.14
CA ALA A 176 5.52 -7.40 3.67
C ALA A 176 5.12 -8.55 2.72
N PHE A 177 5.14 -8.31 1.40
CA PHE A 177 4.94 -9.34 0.39
C PHE A 177 6.00 -10.43 0.50
N TYR A 178 7.28 -10.07 0.43
CA TYR A 178 8.38 -11.05 0.46
C TYR A 178 8.51 -11.78 1.81
N ALA A 179 7.94 -11.26 2.89
CA ALA A 179 7.85 -11.98 4.16
C ALA A 179 7.04 -13.28 4.04
N LYS A 180 6.12 -13.36 3.08
CA LYS A 180 5.33 -14.57 2.76
C LYS A 180 5.98 -15.47 1.71
N HIS A 181 7.14 -15.06 1.18
CA HIS A 181 7.87 -15.77 0.13
C HIS A 181 9.33 -16.02 0.55
N PRO A 182 9.56 -16.78 1.65
CA PRO A 182 10.90 -16.99 2.21
C PRO A 182 11.85 -17.72 1.25
N ASP A 183 11.34 -18.46 0.26
CA ASP A 183 12.17 -19.18 -0.70
C ASP A 183 12.84 -18.25 -1.72
N THR A 184 12.31 -17.04 -1.90
CA THR A 184 12.90 -16.03 -2.78
C THR A 184 14.12 -15.38 -2.13
N LEU A 185 15.07 -14.93 -2.95
CA LEU A 185 16.25 -14.21 -2.44
C LEU A 185 15.85 -13.01 -1.57
N ALA A 186 14.87 -12.23 -2.02
CA ALA A 186 14.37 -11.06 -1.30
C ALA A 186 13.69 -11.43 0.03
N GLY A 187 13.04 -12.59 0.13
CA GLY A 187 12.51 -13.12 1.39
C GLY A 187 13.61 -13.58 2.36
N ARG A 188 14.62 -14.32 1.87
CA ARG A 188 15.72 -14.86 2.70
C ARG A 188 16.56 -13.79 3.41
N ILE A 189 16.72 -12.62 2.78
CA ILE A 189 17.53 -11.52 3.33
C ILE A 189 16.78 -10.65 4.35
N GLN A 190 15.53 -11.00 4.69
CA GLN A 190 14.81 -10.32 5.74
C GLN A 190 15.36 -10.73 7.11
N ARG A 191 15.94 -9.78 7.85
CA ARG A 191 16.38 -9.99 9.23
C ARG A 191 15.22 -10.37 10.15
N ARG A 192 14.08 -9.70 9.96
CA ARG A 192 12.82 -9.97 10.63
C ARG A 192 11.74 -9.99 9.56
N SER A 193 10.89 -11.00 9.59
CA SER A 193 9.74 -11.06 8.70
C SER A 193 8.64 -10.11 9.19
N TRP A 194 7.90 -9.53 8.25
CA TRP A 194 6.71 -8.75 8.57
C TRP A 194 5.66 -9.62 9.27
N THR A 195 4.93 -9.05 10.24
CA THR A 195 3.77 -9.67 10.87
C THR A 195 2.66 -8.63 11.05
N PRO A 196 1.40 -9.03 11.24
CA PRO A 196 0.29 -8.10 11.50
C PRO A 196 0.48 -7.27 12.78
N ARG A 197 1.39 -7.68 13.68
CA ARG A 197 1.73 -7.00 14.93
C ARG A 197 2.91 -6.02 14.81
N THR A 198 3.57 -5.97 13.66
CA THR A 198 4.73 -5.09 13.45
C THR A 198 4.30 -3.63 13.61
N GLY A 199 4.95 -2.87 14.49
CA GLY A 199 4.67 -1.44 14.65
C GLY A 199 5.16 -0.60 13.45
N PRO A 200 4.58 0.57 13.16
CA PRO A 200 4.90 1.38 11.98
C PRO A 200 6.38 1.84 11.96
N ARG A 201 6.95 2.21 13.12
CA ARG A 201 8.38 2.57 13.20
C ARG A 201 9.27 1.38 12.88
N SER A 202 8.97 0.21 13.45
CA SER A 202 9.74 -1.01 13.17
C SER A 202 9.62 -1.41 11.70
N ALA A 203 8.44 -1.26 11.09
CA ALA A 203 8.26 -1.55 9.67
C ALA A 203 9.15 -0.64 8.80
N ARG A 204 9.23 0.66 9.10
CA ARG A 204 10.14 1.58 8.41
C ARG A 204 11.60 1.18 8.57
N ASP A 205 12.03 0.94 9.79
CA ASP A 205 13.44 0.62 10.10
C ASP A 205 13.86 -0.71 9.43
N GLU A 206 13.04 -1.75 9.51
CA GLU A 206 13.32 -3.03 8.85
C GLU A 206 13.25 -2.91 7.33
N THR A 207 12.30 -2.17 6.79
CA THR A 207 12.19 -1.93 5.33
C THR A 207 13.41 -1.19 4.80
N ALA A 208 13.89 -0.15 5.51
CA ALA A 208 15.07 0.60 5.11
C ALA A 208 16.34 -0.28 5.12
N ASN A 209 16.50 -1.12 6.15
CA ASN A 209 17.62 -2.06 6.21
C ASN A 209 17.52 -3.14 5.12
N TRP A 210 16.32 -3.68 4.90
CA TRP A 210 16.06 -4.67 3.86
C TRP A 210 16.32 -4.10 2.46
N ARG A 211 15.91 -2.86 2.19
CA ARG A 211 16.23 -2.16 0.95
C ARG A 211 17.74 -2.02 0.73
N LYS A 212 18.50 -1.62 1.76
CA LYS A 212 19.97 -1.54 1.68
C LYS A 212 20.61 -2.89 1.35
N ARG A 213 20.06 -4.00 1.86
CA ARG A 213 20.52 -5.35 1.50
C ARG A 213 20.25 -5.68 0.04
N ILE A 214 19.07 -5.32 -0.50
CA ILE A 214 18.76 -5.48 -1.92
C ILE A 214 19.72 -4.67 -2.78
N GLU A 215 19.94 -3.39 -2.44
CA GLU A 215 20.90 -2.53 -3.15
C GLU A 215 22.32 -3.11 -3.08
N GLY A 216 22.71 -3.65 -1.92
CA GLY A 216 23.94 -4.38 -1.73
C GLY A 216 24.07 -5.60 -2.64
N LEU A 217 23.04 -6.44 -2.72
CA LEU A 217 23.00 -7.59 -3.63
C LEU A 217 23.20 -7.20 -5.08
N LEU A 218 22.49 -6.16 -5.52
CA LEU A 218 22.59 -5.65 -6.88
C LEU A 218 24.01 -5.13 -7.18
N ALA A 219 24.63 -4.46 -6.21
CA ALA A 219 26.01 -3.97 -6.35
C ALA A 219 27.06 -5.09 -6.32
N LEU A 220 26.83 -6.16 -5.56
CA LEU A 220 27.72 -7.32 -5.48
C LEU A 220 27.67 -8.20 -6.72
N GLY A 221 26.54 -8.24 -7.44
CA GLY A 221 26.35 -9.11 -8.60
C GLY A 221 26.61 -10.58 -8.26
N THR A 222 27.46 -11.26 -9.05
CA THR A 222 27.88 -12.65 -8.82
C THR A 222 29.00 -12.79 -7.78
N GLY A 223 29.43 -11.69 -7.17
CA GLY A 223 30.56 -11.63 -6.24
C GLY A 223 31.84 -11.09 -6.87
N PHE A 224 32.96 -11.31 -6.18
CA PHE A 224 34.28 -10.84 -6.57
C PHE A 224 35.15 -11.99 -7.06
N PRO A 225 35.67 -11.93 -8.31
CA PRO A 225 36.61 -12.93 -8.79
C PRO A 225 37.96 -12.86 -8.07
N ASP A 226 38.37 -11.66 -7.65
CA ASP A 226 39.62 -11.40 -6.95
C ASP A 226 39.36 -10.97 -5.50
N THR A 227 39.97 -11.67 -4.54
CA THR A 227 39.90 -11.40 -3.09
C THR A 227 41.13 -10.69 -2.55
N TRP A 228 42.06 -10.26 -3.41
CA TRP A 228 43.41 -9.73 -3.13
C TRP A 228 44.35 -10.73 -2.44
N PHE A 229 43.83 -11.55 -1.54
CA PHE A 229 44.55 -12.58 -0.82
C PHE A 229 43.79 -13.90 -0.85
N ALA A 230 44.54 -15.00 -0.88
CA ALA A 230 44.00 -16.34 -0.70
C ALA A 230 43.55 -16.55 0.75
N ASN A 231 42.68 -17.55 0.95
CA ASN A 231 42.38 -18.04 2.30
C ASN A 231 43.67 -18.53 2.96
N GLY A 232 43.75 -18.41 4.29
CA GLY A 232 44.97 -18.77 5.02
C GLY A 232 44.72 -19.04 6.49
N THR A 233 45.78 -19.48 7.17
CA THR A 233 45.75 -19.76 8.60
C THR A 233 46.92 -19.09 9.30
N ALA A 234 46.68 -18.48 10.46
CA ALA A 234 47.72 -17.90 11.28
C ALA A 234 47.35 -17.98 12.77
N MET A 235 48.30 -18.34 13.62
CA MET A 235 48.13 -18.34 15.09
C MET A 235 46.91 -19.13 15.58
N GLY A 236 46.54 -20.22 14.89
CA GLY A 236 45.37 -21.04 15.22
C GLY A 236 44.02 -20.51 14.72
N TYR A 237 44.03 -19.44 13.93
CA TYR A 237 42.84 -18.88 13.28
C TYR A 237 42.84 -19.15 11.77
N GLU A 238 41.64 -19.29 11.21
CA GLU A 238 41.41 -19.39 9.77
C GLU A 238 40.85 -18.07 9.25
N PHE A 239 41.34 -17.62 8.09
CA PHE A 239 40.91 -16.42 7.40
C PHE A 239 40.28 -16.84 6.07
N ILE A 240 38.97 -16.68 5.96
CA ILE A 240 38.18 -17.13 4.81
C ILE A 240 37.60 -15.91 4.10
N ALA A 241 37.98 -15.70 2.85
CA ALA A 241 37.47 -14.59 2.05
C ALA A 241 35.96 -14.74 1.82
N LEU A 242 35.22 -13.64 2.00
CA LEU A 242 33.79 -13.55 1.72
C LEU A 242 33.62 -13.03 0.29
N LYS A 243 33.33 -13.93 -0.65
CA LYS A 243 33.46 -13.65 -2.09
C LYS A 243 32.18 -13.15 -2.73
N GLY A 244 31.04 -13.30 -2.07
CA GLY A 244 29.78 -12.87 -2.64
C GLY A 244 28.64 -12.82 -1.62
N PRO A 245 27.42 -12.60 -2.13
CA PRO A 245 26.22 -12.49 -1.31
C PRO A 245 26.02 -13.60 -0.27
N GLU A 246 26.13 -14.86 -0.69
CA GLU A 246 25.84 -16.01 0.18
C GLU A 246 26.84 -16.10 1.34
N ASP A 247 28.12 -15.83 1.09
CA ASP A 247 29.16 -15.79 2.14
C ASP A 247 28.88 -14.67 3.15
N LEU A 248 28.50 -13.49 2.67
CA LEU A 248 28.17 -12.35 3.51
C LEU A 248 26.94 -12.61 4.38
N PHE A 249 25.89 -13.22 3.82
CA PHE A 249 24.69 -13.54 4.58
C PHE A 249 24.92 -14.64 5.61
N ALA A 250 25.67 -15.68 5.25
CA ALA A 250 26.06 -16.73 6.18
C ALA A 250 26.87 -16.15 7.35
N GLU A 251 27.81 -15.24 7.07
CA GLU A 251 28.61 -14.58 8.10
C GLU A 251 27.75 -13.65 8.97
N CYS A 252 26.85 -12.85 8.37
CA CYS A 252 25.91 -12.00 9.11
C CYS A 252 25.03 -12.81 10.06
N ALA A 253 24.49 -13.93 9.59
CA ALA A 253 23.64 -14.81 10.37
C ALA A 253 24.41 -15.48 11.52
N SER A 254 25.62 -15.96 11.25
CA SER A 254 26.52 -16.59 12.24
C SER A 254 26.91 -15.63 13.35
N MET A 255 27.37 -14.43 12.98
CA MET A 255 27.90 -13.42 13.91
C MET A 255 26.83 -12.50 14.50
N ARG A 256 25.60 -12.55 13.97
CA ARG A 256 24.50 -11.61 14.27
C ARG A 256 24.92 -10.14 14.11
N ASN A 257 25.70 -9.84 13.06
CA ASN A 257 26.23 -8.50 12.77
C ASN A 257 25.53 -7.86 11.55
N CYS A 258 25.94 -6.63 11.21
CA CYS A 258 25.40 -5.85 10.08
C CYS A 258 26.40 -5.74 8.92
N LEU A 259 27.16 -6.80 8.66
CA LEU A 259 28.21 -6.80 7.64
C LEU A 259 27.66 -6.60 6.23
N ASP A 260 26.42 -7.03 5.99
CA ASP A 260 25.64 -6.78 4.79
C ASP A 260 25.53 -5.29 4.41
N LEU A 261 25.62 -4.36 5.36
CA LEU A 261 25.65 -2.92 5.09
C LEU A 261 26.95 -2.45 4.40
N TYR A 262 27.98 -3.28 4.37
CA TYR A 262 29.23 -3.00 3.64
C TYR A 262 29.14 -3.38 2.15
N ALA A 263 28.10 -4.09 1.73
CA ALA A 263 27.96 -4.61 0.36
C ALA A 263 28.18 -3.57 -0.74
N LEU A 264 27.72 -2.32 -0.55
CA LEU A 264 27.97 -1.21 -1.48
C LEU A 264 29.46 -0.84 -1.59
N ARG A 265 30.21 -0.84 -0.47
CA ARG A 265 31.66 -0.55 -0.50
C ARG A 265 32.44 -1.67 -1.18
N LEU A 266 32.01 -2.91 -0.93
CA LEU A 266 32.60 -4.08 -1.57
C LEU A 266 32.36 -4.05 -3.08
N GLY A 267 31.12 -3.75 -3.51
CA GLY A 267 30.75 -3.64 -4.93
C GLY A 267 31.60 -2.62 -5.71
N HIS A 268 32.03 -1.54 -5.05
CA HIS A 268 32.97 -0.56 -5.63
C HIS A 268 34.44 -1.02 -5.62
N MET A 269 34.71 -2.25 -5.23
CA MET A 269 36.04 -2.86 -5.09
C MET A 269 37.03 -2.07 -4.22
N ARG A 270 36.53 -1.32 -3.23
CA ARG A 270 37.37 -0.54 -2.31
C ARG A 270 37.81 -1.30 -1.06
N SER A 271 37.14 -2.41 -0.76
CA SER A 271 37.54 -3.30 0.31
C SER A 271 37.21 -4.77 0.01
N ARG A 272 37.84 -5.65 0.79
CA ARG A 272 37.60 -7.09 0.85
C ARG A 272 37.38 -7.52 2.30
N LEU A 273 36.49 -8.48 2.49
CA LEU A 273 36.13 -8.98 3.81
C LEU A 273 36.56 -10.43 3.97
N PHE A 274 37.01 -10.74 5.19
CA PHE A 274 37.40 -12.08 5.59
C PHE A 274 36.68 -12.45 6.88
N SER A 275 36.09 -13.63 6.91
CA SER A 275 35.67 -14.28 8.16
C SER A 275 36.92 -14.77 8.90
N VAL A 276 37.05 -14.39 10.16
CA VAL A 276 38.09 -14.91 11.06
C VAL A 276 37.45 -15.98 11.92
N ARG A 277 37.93 -17.21 11.79
CA ARG A 277 37.35 -18.38 12.47
C ARG A 277 38.33 -19.00 13.46
N ALA A 278 37.79 -19.48 14.57
CA ALA A 278 38.49 -20.32 15.53
C ALA A 278 37.73 -21.63 15.69
N ARG A 279 38.40 -22.77 15.47
CA ARG A 279 37.80 -24.11 15.55
C ARG A 279 36.51 -24.22 14.70
N GLY A 280 36.55 -23.69 13.48
CA GLY A 280 35.44 -23.71 12.53
C GLY A 280 34.28 -22.74 12.83
N LYS A 281 34.38 -21.90 13.87
CA LYS A 281 33.35 -20.88 14.20
C LYS A 281 33.86 -19.48 13.91
N SER A 282 33.06 -18.66 13.25
CA SER A 282 33.34 -17.22 13.08
C SER A 282 33.42 -16.53 14.44
N ILE A 283 34.47 -15.75 14.65
CA ILE A 283 34.70 -14.99 15.89
C ILE A 283 34.91 -13.49 15.63
N ALA A 284 35.28 -13.12 14.41
CA ALA A 284 35.44 -11.74 13.98
C ALA A 284 35.33 -11.65 12.45
N THR A 285 35.21 -10.42 11.95
CA THR A 285 35.32 -10.12 10.52
C THR A 285 36.43 -9.09 10.34
N LEU A 286 37.32 -9.33 9.38
CA LEU A 286 38.40 -8.44 9.00
C LEU A 286 38.04 -7.74 7.68
N GLU A 287 38.16 -6.41 7.66
CA GLU A 287 38.10 -5.60 6.44
C GLU A 287 39.52 -5.20 6.04
N LEU A 288 39.87 -5.45 4.78
CA LEU A 288 41.04 -4.90 4.14
C LEU A 288 40.55 -3.88 3.10
N GLY A 289 41.00 -2.63 3.21
CA GLY A 289 40.66 -1.57 2.27
C GLY A 289 41.91 -0.96 1.64
N LEU A 290 41.75 -0.37 0.45
CA LEU A 290 42.78 0.50 -0.12
C LEU A 290 42.90 1.78 0.72
N ARG A 291 44.10 2.36 0.85
CA ARG A 291 44.24 3.62 1.58
C ARG A 291 43.61 4.76 0.76
N ASN A 292 43.06 5.77 1.45
CA ASN A 292 42.36 6.89 0.82
C ASN A 292 43.24 7.72 -0.15
N ASP A 293 44.57 7.65 -0.02
CA ASP A 293 45.58 8.29 -0.87
C ASP A 293 45.88 7.52 -2.18
N GLU A 294 45.40 6.27 -2.31
CA GLU A 294 45.55 5.44 -3.52
C GLU A 294 44.32 5.51 -4.44
N VAL A 295 43.24 6.19 -4.01
CA VAL A 295 42.03 6.40 -4.83
C VAL A 295 42.21 7.64 -5.70
N GLY A 296 43.18 7.57 -6.61
CA GLY A 296 43.57 8.75 -7.38
C GLY A 296 44.64 8.50 -8.43
N VAL A 297 44.52 7.44 -9.23
CA VAL A 297 45.13 7.41 -10.57
C VAL A 297 44.13 6.70 -11.49
N PRO A 298 43.77 7.31 -12.65
CA PRO A 298 42.79 6.76 -13.59
C PRO A 298 43.17 5.39 -14.15
#